data_AF-A0A7V7CUY8-F1
#
_entry.id   AF-A0A7V7CUY8-F1
#
_cell.length_a   1.000
_cell.length_b   1.000
_cell.length_c   1.000
_cell.angle_alpha   90.00
_cell.angle_beta   90.00
_cell.angle_gamma   90.00
#
_symmetry.space_group_name_H-M   'P 1'
#
loop_
_entity.id
_entity.type
_entity.pdbx_description
1 polymer ?
#
loop_
_entity_poly.entity_id
_entity_poly.type
_entity_poly.pdbx_seq_one_letter_code
_entity_poly.pdbx_strand_id
1 'polypeptide(L)'
;MSRVGKYPVVVPNGVTVSIAEAEFSVKGKLGQSSLRLVDDVETTIEGNQVWVKPRNETKRARMMWGTTRALINNLVKGVSEGFTVNLEINGVGYRAAVQGKSLQLQLGFSHDVTYPIPDDISVKCEKPTSISITGKDRQRVGQVAAEIRRFRGPEPYKGKGVKYESETILRKEGKKK
;
A
#
# COMPACT_ATOMS: atom_id res chain seq x y z
N MET A 1 14.77 15.43 11.56
CA MET A 1 14.09 16.02 10.38
C MET A 1 14.39 15.12 9.18
N SER A 2 13.39 14.75 8.37
CA SER A 2 13.54 13.73 7.32
C SER A 2 14.53 14.18 6.24
N ARG A 3 15.66 13.45 6.08
CA ARG A 3 16.66 13.70 5.03
C ARG A 3 16.30 13.05 3.69
N VAL A 4 15.13 12.39 3.62
CA VAL A 4 14.69 11.61 2.46
C VAL A 4 14.46 12.49 1.22
N GLY A 5 14.07 13.76 1.42
CA GLY A 5 13.91 14.73 0.34
C GLY A 5 15.21 15.17 -0.34
N LYS A 6 16.39 14.92 0.28
CA LYS A 6 17.69 15.29 -0.31
C LYS A 6 18.01 14.49 -1.57
N TYR A 7 17.45 13.28 -1.68
CA TYR A 7 17.71 12.39 -2.80
C TYR A 7 16.60 12.52 -3.86
N PRO A 8 16.96 12.63 -5.15
CA PRO A 8 15.99 12.68 -6.22
C PRO A 8 15.22 11.36 -6.30
N VAL A 9 14.09 11.40 -7.01
CA VAL A 9 13.35 10.20 -7.42
C VAL A 9 13.81 9.84 -8.82
N VAL A 10 14.39 8.66 -8.98
CA VAL A 10 14.80 8.16 -10.29
C VAL A 10 13.58 7.61 -11.01
N VAL A 11 13.35 8.04 -12.24
CA VAL A 11 12.25 7.55 -13.07
C VAL A 11 12.76 6.35 -13.89
N PRO A 12 12.14 5.16 -13.79
CA PRO A 12 12.56 4.03 -14.59
C PRO A 12 12.12 4.18 -16.06
N ASN A 13 12.83 3.51 -16.96
CA ASN A 13 12.52 3.54 -18.40
C ASN A 13 11.08 3.06 -18.66
N GLY A 14 10.33 3.79 -19.49
CA GLY A 14 8.94 3.49 -19.81
C GLY A 14 7.91 4.13 -18.87
N VAL A 15 8.35 4.96 -17.91
CA VAL A 15 7.49 5.83 -17.13
C VAL A 15 7.61 7.27 -17.63
N THR A 16 6.48 7.90 -17.91
CA THR A 16 6.41 9.31 -18.30
C THR A 16 5.85 10.13 -17.15
N VAL A 17 6.52 11.24 -16.86
CA VAL A 17 6.17 12.16 -15.77
C VAL A 17 5.87 13.51 -16.38
N SER A 18 4.80 14.17 -15.93
CA SER A 18 4.50 15.55 -16.30
C SER A 18 4.01 16.35 -15.11
N ILE A 19 4.28 17.65 -15.14
CA ILE A 19 3.84 18.61 -14.12
C ILE A 19 3.03 19.67 -14.87
N ALA A 20 1.76 19.83 -14.51
CA ALA A 20 0.86 20.85 -15.06
C ALA A 20 0.09 21.50 -13.91
N GLU A 21 0.07 22.83 -13.83
CA GLU A 21 -0.79 23.59 -12.89
C GLU A 21 -0.81 23.07 -11.43
N ALA A 22 0.37 22.72 -10.89
CA ALA A 22 0.54 22.11 -9.56
C ALA A 22 -0.05 20.69 -9.38
N GLU A 23 -0.34 19.99 -10.46
CA GLU A 23 -0.61 18.55 -10.48
C GLU A 23 0.56 17.79 -11.10
N PHE A 24 1.07 16.81 -10.36
CA PHE A 24 2.07 15.86 -10.80
C PHE A 24 1.37 14.62 -11.32
N SER A 25 1.56 14.28 -12.60
CA SER A 25 0.98 13.08 -13.19
C SER A 25 2.07 12.13 -13.69
N VAL A 26 1.81 10.83 -13.50
CA VAL A 26 2.71 9.76 -13.91
C VAL A 26 1.92 8.73 -14.70
N LYS A 27 2.46 8.33 -15.85
CA LYS A 27 1.94 7.23 -16.66
C LYS A 27 3.00 6.16 -16.81
N GLY A 28 2.61 4.90 -16.63
CA GLY A 28 3.48 3.74 -16.83
C GLY A 28 2.67 2.54 -17.28
N LYS A 29 3.30 1.36 -17.20
CA LYS A 29 2.73 0.09 -17.65
C LYS A 29 1.42 -0.28 -16.95
N LEU A 30 1.31 0.02 -15.65
CA LEU A 30 0.16 -0.33 -14.81
C LEU A 30 -0.93 0.77 -14.78
N GLY A 31 -0.80 1.79 -15.64
CA GLY A 31 -1.79 2.86 -15.81
C GLY A 31 -1.26 4.25 -15.43
N GLN A 32 -2.20 5.15 -15.13
CA GLN A 32 -1.93 6.54 -14.74
C GLN A 32 -2.31 6.80 -13.28
N SER A 33 -1.55 7.67 -12.65
CA SER A 33 -1.85 8.24 -11.33
C SER A 33 -1.48 9.73 -11.31
N SER A 34 -2.17 10.51 -10.48
CA SER A 34 -1.85 11.91 -10.26
C SER A 34 -1.81 12.28 -8.78
N LEU A 35 -1.11 13.37 -8.48
CA LEU A 35 -0.96 13.93 -7.14
C LEU A 35 -0.96 15.45 -7.26
N ARG A 36 -1.83 16.10 -6.49
CA ARG A 36 -1.78 17.54 -6.31
C ARG A 36 -0.58 17.92 -5.43
N LEU A 37 0.30 18.75 -5.96
CA LEU A 37 1.46 19.30 -5.26
C LEU A 37 1.03 20.43 -4.31
N VAL A 38 1.78 20.59 -3.22
CA VAL A 38 1.56 21.65 -2.23
C VAL A 38 2.48 22.82 -2.57
N ASP A 39 1.98 24.05 -2.46
CA ASP A 39 2.71 25.28 -2.80
C ASP A 39 3.98 25.50 -1.98
N ASP A 40 4.10 24.85 -0.82
CA ASP A 40 5.26 24.90 0.06
C ASP A 40 6.54 24.31 -0.57
N VAL A 41 6.40 23.56 -1.66
CA VAL A 41 7.46 22.75 -2.27
C VAL A 41 7.52 22.99 -3.78
N GLU A 42 8.73 23.10 -4.31
CA GLU A 42 9.02 23.15 -5.74
C GLU A 42 9.44 21.78 -6.24
N THR A 43 8.89 21.34 -7.37
CA THR A 43 9.22 20.05 -7.99
C THR A 43 9.74 20.32 -9.39
N THR A 44 10.96 19.89 -9.69
CA THR A 44 11.59 20.04 -11.00
C THR A 44 11.93 18.68 -11.59
N ILE A 45 11.86 18.58 -12.93
CA ILE A 45 12.24 17.38 -13.66
C ILE A 45 13.55 17.68 -14.38
N GLU A 46 14.63 16.99 -14.01
CA GLU A 46 15.95 17.14 -14.60
C GLU A 46 16.33 15.81 -15.24
N GLY A 47 16.16 15.71 -16.56
CA GLY A 47 16.38 14.48 -17.31
C GLY A 47 15.49 13.34 -16.81
N ASN A 48 16.11 12.32 -16.20
CA ASN A 48 15.42 11.13 -15.69
C ASN A 48 15.22 11.15 -14.16
N GLN A 49 15.38 12.32 -13.54
CA GLN A 49 15.28 12.49 -12.09
C GLN A 49 14.27 13.58 -11.75
N VAL A 50 13.41 13.30 -10.78
CA VAL A 50 12.50 14.29 -10.20
C VAL A 50 13.11 14.80 -8.91
N TRP A 51 13.40 16.09 -8.90
CA TRP A 51 13.88 16.82 -7.74
C TRP A 51 12.72 17.49 -7.02
N VAL A 52 12.82 17.50 -5.71
CA VAL A 52 11.86 18.17 -4.84
C VAL A 52 12.69 19.09 -3.95
N LYS A 53 12.34 20.38 -3.85
CA LYS A 53 13.02 21.37 -3.03
C LYS A 53 12.00 22.17 -2.23
N PRO A 54 12.22 22.44 -0.93
CA PRO A 54 11.34 23.33 -0.18
C PRO A 54 11.50 24.76 -0.72
N ARG A 55 10.39 25.49 -0.89
CA ARG A 55 10.46 26.89 -1.34
C ARG A 55 10.99 27.82 -0.26
N ASN A 56 10.63 27.55 0.99
CA ASN A 56 10.98 28.36 2.15
C ASN A 56 11.62 27.50 3.24
N GLU A 57 12.32 28.14 4.17
CA GLU A 57 12.94 27.46 5.31
C GLU A 57 11.99 27.17 6.47
N THR A 58 10.69 27.38 6.30
CA THR A 58 9.69 27.14 7.35
C THR A 58 9.65 25.66 7.75
N LYS A 59 9.28 25.40 9.02
CA LYS A 59 9.13 24.03 9.53
C LYS A 59 8.14 23.22 8.67
N ARG A 60 7.06 23.85 8.19
CA ARG A 60 6.06 23.24 7.32
C ARG A 60 6.64 22.83 5.97
N ALA A 61 7.35 23.73 5.28
CA ALA A 61 7.98 23.42 4.00
C ALA A 61 9.00 22.27 4.13
N ARG A 62 9.81 22.25 5.20
CA ARG A 62 10.74 21.14 5.46
C ARG A 62 10.05 19.80 5.75
N MET A 63 8.87 19.80 6.37
CA MET A 63 8.07 18.58 6.57
C MET A 63 7.46 18.08 5.25
N MET A 64 6.86 19.01 4.48
CA MET A 64 6.26 18.68 3.19
C MET A 64 7.28 18.22 2.16
N TRP A 65 8.52 18.73 2.22
CA TRP A 65 9.60 18.31 1.34
C TRP A 65 9.81 16.79 1.30
N GLY A 66 9.91 16.16 2.47
CA GLY A 66 10.08 14.71 2.56
C GLY A 66 8.82 13.93 2.15
N THR A 67 7.64 14.44 2.53
CA THR A 67 6.36 13.82 2.21
C THR A 67 6.09 13.81 0.72
N THR A 68 6.21 14.97 0.05
CA THR A 68 6.00 15.10 -1.41
C THR A 68 6.93 14.20 -2.19
N ARG A 69 8.22 14.15 -1.81
CA ARG A 69 9.20 13.23 -2.44
C ARG A 69 8.80 11.77 -2.27
N ALA A 70 8.34 11.37 -1.08
CA ALA A 70 7.91 10.00 -0.82
C ALA A 70 6.65 9.63 -1.62
N LEU A 71 5.69 10.56 -1.74
CA LEU A 71 4.48 10.37 -2.53
C LEU A 71 4.81 10.22 -4.02
N ILE A 72 5.65 11.09 -4.58
CA ILE A 72 6.13 11.00 -5.97
C ILE A 72 6.82 9.66 -6.22
N ASN A 73 7.72 9.24 -5.32
CA ASN A 73 8.39 7.95 -5.44
C ASN A 73 7.41 6.76 -5.40
N ASN A 74 6.38 6.82 -4.56
CA ASN A 74 5.35 5.80 -4.52
C ASN A 74 4.53 5.75 -5.82
N LEU A 75 4.22 6.91 -6.41
CA LEU A 75 3.52 6.96 -7.71
C LEU A 75 4.35 6.33 -8.82
N VAL A 76 5.62 6.73 -8.94
CA VAL A 76 6.53 6.21 -9.96
C VAL A 76 6.72 4.70 -9.82
N LYS A 77 6.97 4.22 -8.59
CA LYS A 77 7.08 2.78 -8.32
C LYS A 77 5.76 2.05 -8.60
N GLY A 78 4.64 2.65 -8.21
CA GLY A 78 3.30 2.08 -8.36
C GLY A 78 2.87 1.85 -9.81
N VAL A 79 3.17 2.78 -10.71
CA VAL A 79 2.85 2.60 -12.15
C VAL A 79 3.82 1.68 -12.90
N SER A 80 5.00 1.44 -12.33
CA SER A 80 6.05 0.61 -12.92
C SER A 80 5.96 -0.84 -12.45
N GLU A 81 6.15 -1.06 -11.13
CA GLU A 81 6.19 -2.38 -10.50
C GLU A 81 4.85 -2.75 -9.85
N GLY A 82 4.13 -1.76 -9.34
CA GLY A 82 2.97 -1.97 -8.48
C GLY A 82 3.36 -2.28 -7.04
N PHE A 83 2.35 -2.45 -6.19
CA PHE A 83 2.51 -2.82 -4.80
C PHE A 83 1.75 -4.10 -4.53
N THR A 84 2.38 -5.01 -3.81
CA THR A 84 1.76 -6.24 -3.32
C THR A 84 1.89 -6.29 -1.81
N VAL A 85 0.77 -6.58 -1.14
CA VAL A 85 0.72 -6.87 0.29
C VAL A 85 0.18 -8.28 0.46
N ASN A 86 0.94 -9.11 1.15
CA ASN A 86 0.57 -10.49 1.44
C ASN A 86 0.01 -10.59 2.85
N LEU A 87 -1.15 -11.24 2.95
CA LEU A 87 -1.80 -11.61 4.20
C LEU A 87 -1.78 -13.13 4.35
N GLU A 88 -1.59 -13.58 5.58
CA GLU A 88 -1.64 -14.98 5.96
C GLU A 88 -2.78 -15.21 6.95
N ILE A 89 -3.57 -16.25 6.69
CA ILE A 89 -4.66 -16.70 7.54
C ILE A 89 -4.15 -17.87 8.39
N ASN A 90 -4.24 -17.69 9.69
CA ASN A 90 -3.90 -18.72 10.67
C ASN A 90 -5.16 -19.14 11.43
N GLY A 91 -5.48 -20.44 11.44
CA GLY A 91 -6.61 -20.97 12.19
C GLY A 91 -7.16 -22.23 11.55
N VAL A 92 -7.57 -23.18 12.40
CA VAL A 92 -8.19 -24.42 11.93
C VAL A 92 -9.57 -24.07 11.34
N GLY A 93 -9.79 -24.47 10.09
CA GLY A 93 -11.02 -24.19 9.34
C GLY A 93 -11.10 -22.78 8.76
N TYR A 94 -10.09 -21.93 8.96
CA TYR A 94 -10.09 -20.59 8.37
C TYR A 94 -9.55 -20.63 6.94
N ARG A 95 -10.26 -20.02 6.01
CA ARG A 95 -9.85 -19.97 4.61
C ARG A 95 -10.46 -18.78 3.87
N ALA A 96 -9.79 -18.37 2.81
CA ALA A 96 -10.25 -17.40 1.85
C ALA A 96 -10.38 -18.02 0.47
N ALA A 97 -11.36 -17.55 -0.30
CA ALA A 97 -11.54 -17.88 -1.70
C ALA A 97 -11.99 -16.64 -2.47
N VAL A 98 -11.43 -16.43 -3.66
CA VAL A 98 -11.90 -15.40 -4.58
C VAL A 98 -13.07 -15.95 -5.38
N GLN A 99 -14.21 -15.27 -5.34
CA GLN A 99 -15.41 -15.57 -6.12
C GLN A 99 -15.75 -14.39 -7.02
N GLY A 100 -15.31 -14.46 -8.28
CA GLY A 100 -15.50 -13.38 -9.24
C GLY A 100 -14.86 -12.08 -8.74
N LYS A 101 -15.69 -11.07 -8.46
CA LYS A 101 -15.27 -9.76 -7.92
C LYS A 101 -15.34 -9.65 -6.40
N SER A 102 -15.55 -10.75 -5.68
CA SER A 102 -15.66 -10.75 -4.23
C SER A 102 -14.67 -11.72 -3.60
N LEU A 103 -14.14 -11.36 -2.44
CA LEU A 103 -13.33 -12.23 -1.59
C LEU A 103 -14.23 -12.81 -0.49
N GLN A 104 -14.45 -14.12 -0.53
CA GLN A 104 -15.18 -14.83 0.51
C GLN A 104 -14.20 -15.31 1.58
N LEU A 105 -14.49 -14.99 2.84
CA LEU A 105 -13.66 -15.25 4.01
C LEU A 105 -14.44 -16.11 5.01
N GLN A 106 -13.96 -17.33 5.23
CA GLN A 106 -14.45 -18.22 6.29
C GLN A 106 -13.52 -18.06 7.50
N LEU A 107 -13.93 -17.26 8.49
CA LEU A 107 -13.10 -16.90 9.65
C LEU A 107 -13.68 -17.43 10.97
N GLY A 108 -14.55 -18.44 10.90
CA GLY A 108 -15.19 -19.06 12.06
C GLY A 108 -16.34 -18.23 12.67
N PHE A 109 -16.94 -17.34 11.89
CA PHE A 109 -18.23 -16.73 12.21
C PHE A 109 -19.36 -17.69 11.79
N SER A 110 -20.59 -17.43 12.25
CA SER A 110 -21.77 -18.22 11.86
C SER A 110 -22.13 -18.11 10.38
N HIS A 111 -21.59 -17.11 9.68
CA HIS A 111 -21.76 -16.87 8.26
C HIS A 111 -20.41 -16.49 7.64
N ASP A 112 -20.29 -16.66 6.33
CA ASP A 112 -19.11 -16.28 5.57
C ASP A 112 -19.08 -14.75 5.36
N VAL A 113 -17.90 -14.16 5.52
CA VAL A 113 -17.71 -12.72 5.30
C VAL A 113 -17.36 -12.50 3.83
N THR A 114 -18.20 -11.75 3.12
CA THR A 114 -17.96 -11.42 1.71
C THR A 114 -17.44 -9.99 1.60
N TYR A 115 -16.24 -9.82 1.07
CA TYR A 115 -15.62 -8.52 0.84
C TYR A 115 -15.59 -8.19 -0.67
N PRO A 116 -16.27 -7.12 -1.13
CA PRO A 116 -16.23 -6.74 -2.54
C PRO A 116 -14.86 -6.18 -2.89
N ILE A 117 -14.21 -6.73 -3.92
CA ILE A 117 -12.90 -6.29 -4.38
C ILE A 117 -13.09 -5.02 -5.23
N PRO A 118 -12.44 -3.89 -4.87
CA PRO A 118 -12.49 -2.68 -5.69
C PRO A 118 -11.85 -2.91 -7.07
N ASP A 119 -12.40 -2.31 -8.12
CA ASP A 119 -11.93 -2.53 -9.50
C ASP A 119 -10.45 -2.14 -9.74
N ASP A 120 -9.90 -1.27 -8.88
CA ASP A 120 -8.50 -0.82 -8.96
C ASP A 120 -7.49 -1.79 -8.32
N ILE A 121 -7.96 -2.86 -7.69
CA ILE A 121 -7.14 -3.80 -6.92
C ILE A 121 -7.40 -5.23 -7.38
N SER A 122 -6.31 -5.98 -7.58
CA SER A 122 -6.36 -7.42 -7.84
C SER A 122 -6.09 -8.17 -6.54
N VAL A 123 -7.01 -9.03 -6.13
CA VAL A 123 -6.80 -9.96 -5.01
C VAL A 123 -6.68 -11.38 -5.56
N LYS A 124 -5.65 -12.10 -5.13
CA LYS A 124 -5.43 -13.50 -5.47
C LYS A 124 -5.29 -14.32 -4.19
N CYS A 125 -5.82 -15.54 -4.20
CA CYS A 125 -5.60 -16.52 -3.15
C CYS A 125 -4.79 -17.67 -3.74
N GLU A 126 -3.47 -17.67 -3.52
CA GLU A 126 -2.59 -18.75 -3.99
C GLU A 126 -2.88 -20.04 -3.22
N LYS A 127 -3.11 -19.90 -1.92
CA LYS A 127 -3.57 -20.96 -1.03
C LYS A 127 -4.83 -20.47 -0.33
N PRO A 128 -5.68 -21.36 0.18
CA PRO A 128 -6.81 -20.96 1.02
C PRO A 128 -6.38 -20.14 2.25
N THR A 129 -5.11 -20.25 2.67
CA THR A 129 -4.54 -19.53 3.80
C THR A 129 -3.66 -18.33 3.43
N SER A 130 -3.45 -18.03 2.13
CA SER A 130 -2.65 -16.89 1.69
C SER A 130 -3.44 -16.00 0.74
N ILE A 131 -3.45 -14.70 1.02
CA ILE A 131 -4.10 -13.68 0.20
C ILE A 131 -3.03 -12.69 -0.26
N SER A 132 -2.85 -12.53 -1.57
CA SER A 132 -2.02 -11.48 -2.16
C SER A 132 -2.90 -10.37 -2.73
N ILE A 133 -2.68 -9.16 -2.26
CA ILE A 133 -3.40 -7.95 -2.66
C ILE A 133 -2.44 -7.10 -3.47
N THR A 134 -2.72 -6.92 -4.75
CA THR A 134 -1.88 -6.18 -5.69
C THR A 134 -2.62 -4.99 -6.27
N GLY A 135 -1.94 -3.85 -6.40
CA GLY A 135 -2.48 -2.66 -7.03
C GLY A 135 -1.42 -1.61 -7.32
N LYS A 136 -1.78 -0.60 -8.11
CA LYS A 136 -0.87 0.51 -8.46
C LYS A 136 -0.69 1.53 -7.33
N ASP A 137 -1.69 1.68 -6.47
CA ASP A 137 -1.68 2.66 -5.38
C ASP A 137 -1.40 1.99 -4.02
N ARG A 138 -0.26 2.37 -3.43
CA ARG A 138 0.17 1.87 -2.12
C ARG A 138 -0.85 2.15 -1.01
N GLN A 139 -1.53 3.30 -1.05
CA GLN A 139 -2.47 3.70 -0.01
C GLN A 139 -3.71 2.79 -0.06
N ARG A 140 -4.27 2.59 -1.25
CA ARG A 140 -5.44 1.73 -1.45
C ARG A 140 -5.14 0.27 -1.17
N VAL A 141 -3.99 -0.25 -1.62
CA VAL A 141 -3.56 -1.63 -1.31
C VAL A 141 -3.44 -1.83 0.20
N GLY A 142 -2.82 -0.89 0.92
CA GLY A 142 -2.72 -0.95 2.38
C GLY A 142 -4.08 -0.85 3.08
N GLN A 143 -4.97 0.01 2.60
CA GLN A 143 -6.31 0.18 3.15
C GLN A 143 -7.14 -1.11 3.02
N VAL A 144 -7.16 -1.73 1.84
CA VAL A 144 -7.87 -3.00 1.61
C VAL A 144 -7.29 -4.12 2.47
N ALA A 145 -5.96 -4.19 2.58
CA ALA A 145 -5.31 -5.18 3.45
C ALA A 145 -5.68 -4.98 4.93
N ALA A 146 -5.75 -3.73 5.39
CA ALA A 146 -6.15 -3.40 6.75
C ALA A 146 -7.63 -3.73 7.02
N GLU A 147 -8.52 -3.48 6.06
CA GLU A 147 -9.94 -3.84 6.15
C GLU A 147 -10.14 -5.35 6.26
N ILE A 148 -9.46 -6.13 5.41
CA ILE A 148 -9.50 -7.60 5.46
C ILE A 148 -8.97 -8.11 6.80
N ARG A 149 -7.85 -7.56 7.29
CA ARG A 149 -7.30 -7.91 8.60
C ARG A 149 -8.24 -7.57 9.75
N ARG A 150 -9.04 -6.50 9.63
CA ARG A 150 -9.95 -6.03 10.68
C ARG A 150 -11.07 -7.01 10.97
N PHE A 151 -11.53 -7.81 10.00
CA PHE A 151 -12.60 -8.80 10.22
C PHE A 151 -12.24 -9.81 11.32
N ARG A 152 -10.99 -10.29 11.32
CA ARG A 152 -10.47 -11.21 12.34
C ARG A 152 -8.98 -11.01 12.52
N GLY A 153 -8.59 -9.99 13.28
CA GLY A 153 -7.19 -9.74 13.62
C GLY A 153 -6.55 -10.90 14.40
N PRO A 154 -5.21 -10.96 14.48
CA PRO A 154 -4.52 -12.06 15.14
C PRO A 154 -4.74 -12.02 16.65
N GLU A 155 -5.19 -13.14 17.22
CA GLU A 155 -5.41 -13.24 18.67
C GLU A 155 -4.08 -13.33 19.46
N PRO A 156 -4.03 -12.84 20.71
CA PRO A 156 -2.78 -12.77 21.48
C PRO A 156 -2.30 -14.13 22.03
N TYR A 157 -3.06 -15.22 21.91
CA TYR A 157 -2.67 -16.52 22.47
C TYR A 157 -2.11 -17.45 21.39
N LYS A 158 -2.96 -17.95 20.48
CA LYS A 158 -2.52 -18.88 19.42
C LYS A 158 -2.24 -18.17 18.08
N GLY A 159 -2.43 -16.85 18.01
CA GLY A 159 -2.23 -16.09 16.79
C GLY A 159 -3.21 -16.41 15.67
N LYS A 160 -4.39 -16.96 16.00
CA LYS A 160 -5.47 -17.20 15.04
C LYS A 160 -6.03 -15.89 14.51
N GLY A 161 -6.35 -15.85 13.22
CA GLY A 161 -6.84 -14.69 12.49
C GLY A 161 -6.03 -14.44 11.24
N VAL A 162 -6.27 -13.28 10.64
CA VAL A 162 -5.54 -12.75 9.49
C VAL A 162 -4.40 -11.88 10.02
N LYS A 163 -3.17 -12.12 9.54
CA LYS A 163 -1.99 -11.30 9.84
C LYS A 163 -1.29 -10.90 8.55
N TYR A 164 -0.41 -9.91 8.61
CA TYR A 164 0.53 -9.71 7.49
C TYR A 164 1.57 -10.84 7.48
N GLU A 165 2.04 -11.21 6.29
CA GLU A 165 3.07 -12.24 6.15
C GLU A 165 4.34 -11.91 6.98
N SER A 166 4.73 -10.64 7.00
CA SER A 166 5.88 -10.13 7.76
C SER A 166 5.57 -9.76 9.23
N GLU A 167 4.35 -9.99 9.72
CA GLU A 167 3.94 -9.62 11.09
C GLU A 167 4.29 -10.70 12.11
N THR A 168 5.09 -10.32 13.11
CA THR A 168 5.39 -11.17 14.27
C THR A 168 4.38 -10.92 15.38
N ILE A 169 3.60 -11.95 15.73
CA ILE A 169 2.58 -11.85 16.79
C ILE A 169 3.23 -12.10 18.15
N LEU A 170 3.13 -11.12 19.05
CA LEU A 170 3.51 -11.29 20.46
C LEU A 170 2.47 -12.17 21.16
N ARG A 171 2.89 -13.38 21.55
CA ARG A 171 2.01 -14.36 22.20
C ARG A 171 2.06 -14.25 23.71
N LYS A 172 0.89 -14.30 24.34
CA LYS A 172 0.72 -14.48 25.78
C LYS A 172 0.56 -15.96 26.08
N GLU A 173 1.12 -16.41 27.21
CA GLU A 173 0.90 -17.78 27.67
C GLU A 173 -0.58 -17.99 28.01
N GLY A 174 -1.11 -19.15 27.61
CA GLY A 174 -2.42 -19.61 28.07
C GLY A 174 -2.34 -20.17 29.49
N LYS A 175 -3.47 -20.66 30.02
CA LYS A 175 -3.46 -21.41 31.29
C LYS A 175 -2.49 -22.59 31.18
N LYS A 176 -1.45 -22.60 32.00
CA LYS A 176 -0.64 -23.78 32.28
C LYS A 176 -1.56 -24.78 32.99
N LYS A 177 -1.67 -25.98 32.42
CA LYS A 177 -2.12 -27.15 33.17
C LYS A 177 -0.93 -27.68 33.96
#